data_AF-A0AAE1XBY4-F1
#
_entry.id   AF-A0AAE1XBY4-F1
#
_cell.length_a   1.000
_cell.length_b   1.000
_cell.length_c   1.000
_cell.angle_alpha   90.00
_cell.angle_beta   90.00
_cell.angle_gamma   90.00
#
_symmetry.space_group_name_H-M   'P 1'
#
loop_
_entity.id
_entity.type
_entity.pdbx_description
1 polymer ?
#
loop_
_entity_poly.entity_id
_entity_poly.type
_entity_poly.pdbx_seq_one_letter_code
_entity_poly.pdbx_strand_id
1 'polypeptide(L)'
;MALWRSYGHIIDYVNFQFYAYDKGTSVSEFLDYFGKQSSSYNGGKVLASFISDGSGGLAPDNGFFTACSRLKSEGNLHGIFVWSADDSKGLGFKYEKQSQSLLAIPH
;
A
#
# COMPACT_ATOMS: atom_id res chain seq x y z
N MET A 1 11.90 -14.86 3.77
CA MET A 1 11.99 -14.70 2.31
C MET A 1 12.39 -15.96 1.52
N ALA A 2 12.24 -17.19 2.06
CA ALA A 2 12.58 -18.40 1.31
C ALA A 2 11.68 -18.61 0.07
N LEU A 3 10.38 -18.29 0.20
CA LEU A 3 9.41 -18.38 -0.88
C LEU A 3 9.75 -17.40 -2.02
N TRP A 4 9.91 -16.11 -1.73
CA TRP A 4 10.22 -15.09 -2.75
C TRP A 4 11.50 -15.41 -3.53
N ARG A 5 12.58 -15.79 -2.82
CA ARG A 5 13.84 -16.13 -3.49
C ARG A 5 13.72 -17.32 -4.45
N SER A 6 12.81 -18.25 -4.17
CA SER A 6 12.63 -19.45 -4.98
C SER A 6 11.62 -19.27 -6.11
N TYR A 7 10.57 -18.47 -5.88
CA TYR A 7 9.39 -18.39 -6.75
C TYR A 7 9.00 -16.97 -7.18
N GLY A 8 9.78 -15.94 -6.84
CA GLY A 8 9.45 -14.55 -7.20
C GLY A 8 9.25 -14.33 -8.70
N HIS A 9 9.87 -15.16 -9.54
CA HIS A 9 9.73 -15.13 -11.00
C HIS A 9 8.34 -15.56 -11.52
N ILE A 10 7.52 -16.23 -10.71
CA ILE A 10 6.12 -16.59 -11.04
C ILE A 10 5.09 -15.83 -10.20
N ILE A 11 5.53 -14.89 -9.35
CA ILE A 11 4.64 -14.10 -8.49
C ILE A 11 4.53 -12.70 -9.07
N ASP A 12 3.36 -12.33 -9.56
CA ASP A 12 3.15 -11.04 -10.24
C ASP A 12 3.22 -9.83 -9.30
N TYR A 13 2.66 -9.98 -8.09
CA TYR A 13 2.48 -8.90 -7.13
C TYR A 13 2.71 -9.36 -5.69
N VAL A 14 3.15 -8.43 -4.86
CA VAL A 14 3.31 -8.65 -3.41
C VAL A 14 2.34 -7.75 -2.66
N ASN A 15 1.28 -8.35 -2.12
CA ASN A 15 0.30 -7.67 -1.28
C ASN A 15 0.82 -7.58 0.16
N PHE A 16 1.86 -6.78 0.38
CA PHE A 16 2.45 -6.59 1.70
C PHE A 16 1.48 -5.85 2.64
N GLN A 17 1.30 -6.33 3.86
CA GLN A 17 0.35 -5.79 4.82
C GLN A 17 0.97 -4.61 5.59
N PHE A 18 1.00 -3.41 4.99
CA PHE A 18 1.54 -2.21 5.64
C PHE A 18 0.71 -1.76 6.86
N TYR A 19 -0.54 -2.20 6.95
CA TYR A 19 -1.37 -2.03 8.13
C TYR A 19 -0.98 -2.92 9.32
N ALA A 20 -0.02 -3.84 9.15
CA ALA A 20 0.57 -4.57 10.27
C ALA A 20 1.61 -3.75 11.05
N TYR A 21 2.03 -2.59 10.52
CA TYR A 21 2.80 -1.61 11.29
C TYR A 21 1.91 -0.87 12.30
N ASP A 22 2.55 -0.23 13.28
CA ASP A 22 1.83 0.42 14.38
C ASP A 22 0.89 1.52 13.88
N LYS A 23 -0.28 1.58 14.51
CA LYS A 23 -1.23 2.67 14.29
C LYS A 23 -0.57 4.00 14.61
N GLY A 24 -0.77 4.97 13.72
CA GLY A 24 -0.14 6.29 13.85
C GLY A 24 1.21 6.40 13.13
N THR A 25 1.60 5.38 12.36
CA THR A 25 2.68 5.46 11.37
C THR A 25 2.52 6.75 10.55
N SER A 26 3.59 7.53 10.47
CA SER A 26 3.68 8.78 9.71
C SER A 26 3.94 8.53 8.22
N VAL A 27 3.79 9.57 7.40
CA VAL A 27 4.12 9.51 5.96
C VAL A 27 5.59 9.12 5.73
N SER A 28 6.53 9.66 6.50
CA SER A 28 7.95 9.34 6.39
C SER A 28 8.24 7.89 6.76
N GLU A 29 7.67 7.40 7.86
CA GLU A 29 7.87 6.01 8.28
C GLU A 29 7.29 5.03 7.27
N PHE A 30 6.10 5.33 6.72
CA PHE A 30 5.51 4.52 5.67
C PHE A 30 6.39 4.43 4.43
N LEU A 31 6.96 5.56 3.96
CA LEU A 31 7.85 5.57 2.80
C LEU A 31 9.14 4.77 3.07
N ASP A 32 9.71 4.88 4.26
CA ASP A 32 10.87 4.10 4.68
C ASP A 32 10.56 2.61 4.72
N TYR A 33 9.40 2.22 5.28
CA TYR A 33 8.94 0.83 5.29
C TYR A 33 8.70 0.34 3.87
N PHE A 34 8.07 1.14 3.02
CA PHE A 34 7.82 0.79 1.61
C PHE A 34 9.12 0.51 0.86
N GLY A 35 10.15 1.36 1.04
CA GLY A 35 11.48 1.13 0.48
C GLY A 35 12.15 -0.14 1.00
N LYS A 36 12.07 -0.40 2.31
CA LYS A 36 12.61 -1.63 2.93
C LYS A 36 11.93 -2.89 2.40
N GLN A 37 10.60 -2.87 2.24
CA GLN A 37 9.87 -4.02 1.71
C GLN A 37 10.15 -4.20 0.22
N SER A 38 10.13 -3.14 -0.58
CA SER A 38 10.51 -3.20 -2.00
C SER A 38 11.90 -3.80 -2.21
N SER A 39 12.86 -3.45 -1.35
CA SER A 39 14.21 -4.04 -1.37
C SER A 39 14.22 -5.52 -0.96
N SER A 40 13.37 -5.91 0.00
CA SER A 40 13.25 -7.30 0.46
C SER A 40 12.61 -8.22 -0.59
N TYR A 41 11.75 -7.66 -1.44
CA TYR A 41 11.12 -8.30 -2.59
C TYR A 41 11.72 -7.81 -3.91
N ASN A 42 13.05 -7.67 -3.97
CA ASN A 42 13.75 -7.13 -5.13
C ASN A 42 13.29 -7.78 -6.45
N GLY A 43 13.04 -6.94 -7.47
CA GLY A 43 12.47 -7.33 -8.76
C GLY A 43 10.95 -7.54 -8.77
N GLY A 44 10.29 -7.47 -7.61
CA GLY A 44 8.85 -7.63 -7.45
C GLY A 44 8.08 -6.32 -7.48
N LYS A 45 6.76 -6.43 -7.67
CA LYS A 45 5.83 -5.30 -7.62
C LYS A 45 5.12 -5.28 -6.26
N VAL A 46 5.70 -4.57 -5.29
CA VAL A 46 5.07 -4.38 -3.98
C VAL A 46 3.94 -3.36 -4.10
N LEU A 47 2.74 -3.74 -3.62
CA LEU A 47 1.57 -2.86 -3.59
C LEU A 47 1.51 -2.10 -2.27
N ALA A 48 1.12 -0.82 -2.32
CA ALA A 48 0.78 -0.09 -1.10
C ALA A 48 -0.53 -0.64 -0.50
N SER A 49 -0.71 -0.51 0.81
CA SER A 49 -1.92 -1.02 1.47
C SER A 49 -2.28 -0.30 2.76
N PHE A 50 -3.56 -0.35 3.09
CA PHE A 50 -4.11 0.12 4.35
C PHE A 50 -5.25 -0.79 4.82
N ILE A 51 -5.59 -0.69 6.09
CA ILE A 51 -6.76 -1.34 6.68
C ILE A 51 -7.89 -0.31 6.85
N SER A 52 -9.10 -0.67 6.45
CA SER A 52 -10.27 0.21 6.41
C SER A 52 -10.84 0.53 7.79
N ASP A 53 -10.65 -0.36 8.78
CA ASP A 53 -11.05 -0.13 10.17
C ASP A 53 -10.13 0.86 10.92
N GLY A 54 -8.99 1.24 10.32
CA GLY A 54 -8.02 2.16 10.90
C GLY A 54 -7.30 1.63 12.15
N SER A 55 -7.20 0.30 12.31
CA SER A 55 -6.54 -0.34 13.44
C SER A 55 -5.00 -0.34 13.35
N GLY A 56 -4.41 -0.07 12.18
CA GLY A 56 -2.96 -0.10 12.00
C GLY A 56 -2.43 0.72 10.82
N GLY A 57 -1.11 0.88 10.81
CA GLY A 57 -0.35 1.57 9.77
C GLY A 57 -0.68 3.05 9.58
N LEU A 58 -0.36 3.54 8.38
CA LEU A 58 -0.65 4.90 7.92
C LEU A 58 -2.11 4.97 7.45
N ALA A 59 -2.95 5.65 8.22
CA ALA A 59 -4.37 5.73 7.93
C ALA A 59 -4.68 6.53 6.64
N PRO A 60 -5.75 6.18 5.90
CA PRO A 60 -6.19 6.90 4.70
C PRO A 60 -6.34 8.42 4.88
N ASP A 61 -7.05 8.82 5.94
CA ASP A 61 -7.30 10.21 6.29
C ASP A 61 -6.09 10.91 6.95
N ASN A 62 -4.99 10.19 7.19
CA ASN A 62 -3.78 10.71 7.84
C ASN A 62 -2.53 10.63 6.95
N GLY A 63 -2.69 10.80 5.64
CA GLY A 63 -1.56 11.01 4.72
C GLY A 63 -1.18 9.80 3.86
N PHE A 64 -1.92 8.68 3.91
CA PHE A 64 -1.69 7.54 3.00
C PHE A 64 -1.70 7.96 1.52
N PHE A 65 -2.67 8.77 1.11
CA PHE A 65 -2.75 9.25 -0.27
C PHE A 65 -1.65 10.26 -0.63
N THR A 66 -1.10 10.98 0.35
CA THR A 66 0.09 11.82 0.17
C THR A 66 1.32 10.95 -0.12
N ALA A 67 1.52 9.89 0.65
CA ALA A 67 2.60 8.92 0.41
C ALA A 67 2.44 8.25 -0.97
N CYS A 68 1.23 7.78 -1.30
CA CYS A 68 0.96 7.17 -2.60
C CYS A 68 1.17 8.14 -3.77
N SER A 69 0.76 9.40 -3.63
CA SER A 69 0.99 10.41 -4.68
C SER A 69 2.48 10.62 -4.94
N ARG A 70 3.30 10.64 -3.88
CA ARG A 70 4.76 10.70 -4.00
C ARG A 70 5.31 9.47 -4.72
N LEU A 71 4.96 8.26 -4.26
CA LEU A 71 5.40 7.01 -4.89
C LEU A 71 4.99 6.94 -6.36
N LYS A 72 3.78 7.42 -6.70
CA LYS A 72 3.29 7.47 -8.09
C LYS A 72 4.13 8.42 -8.94
N SER A 73 4.43 9.62 -8.43
CA SER A 73 5.28 10.60 -9.12
C SER A 73 6.71 10.13 -9.35
N GLU A 74 7.22 9.24 -8.49
CA GLU A 74 8.54 8.61 -8.60
C GLU A 74 8.51 7.34 -9.47
N GLY A 75 7.34 6.93 -10.00
CA GLY A 75 7.17 5.72 -10.81
C GLY A 75 7.18 4.41 -10.00
N ASN A 76 7.13 4.49 -8.67
CA ASN A 76 7.26 3.37 -7.75
C ASN A 76 5.92 2.76 -7.29
N LEU A 77 4.79 3.43 -7.56
CA LEU A 77 3.47 2.93 -7.15
C LEU A 77 2.90 1.94 -8.18
N HIS A 78 2.99 0.65 -7.88
CA HIS A 78 2.45 -0.41 -8.74
C HIS A 78 0.95 -0.69 -8.56
N GLY A 79 0.36 -0.19 -7.48
CA GLY A 79 -1.05 -0.37 -7.14
C GLY A 79 -1.31 -0.23 -5.64
N ILE A 80 -2.58 -0.33 -5.26
CA ILE A 80 -3.06 -0.27 -3.88
C ILE A 80 -4.00 -1.44 -3.66
N PHE A 81 -3.88 -2.15 -2.53
CA PHE A 81 -4.92 -3.06 -2.06
C PHE A 81 -5.44 -2.65 -0.68
N VAL A 82 -6.69 -2.99 -0.39
CA VAL A 82 -7.39 -2.57 0.82
C VAL A 82 -7.88 -3.80 1.58
N TRP A 83 -7.67 -3.80 2.89
CA TRP A 83 -8.26 -4.80 3.79
C TRP A 83 -9.28 -4.11 4.71
N SER A 84 -10.57 -4.37 4.65
CA SER A 84 -11.29 -5.09 3.60
C SER A 84 -12.61 -4.40 3.26
N ALA A 85 -13.27 -4.91 2.23
CA ALA A 85 -14.58 -4.42 1.79
C ALA A 85 -15.65 -4.47 2.90
N ASP A 86 -15.52 -5.40 3.84
CA ASP A 86 -16.48 -5.62 4.95
C ASP A 86 -16.58 -4.38 5.84
N ASP A 87 -15.45 -3.85 6.32
CA ASP A 87 -15.44 -2.62 7.13
C ASP A 87 -15.70 -1.39 6.25
N SER A 88 -15.16 -1.37 5.02
CA SER A 88 -15.37 -0.26 4.08
C SER A 88 -16.83 -0.06 3.68
N LYS A 89 -17.68 -1.08 3.80
CA LYS A 89 -19.13 -0.96 3.60
C LYS A 89 -19.74 0.10 4.52
N GLY A 90 -19.32 0.15 5.79
CA GLY A 90 -19.77 1.16 6.75
C GLY A 90 -19.29 2.58 6.42
N LEU A 91 -18.23 2.69 5.61
CA LEU A 91 -17.62 3.95 5.17
C LEU A 91 -18.07 4.37 3.76
N GLY A 92 -19.00 3.63 3.14
CA GLY A 92 -19.49 3.92 1.78
C GLY A 92 -18.42 3.77 0.70
N PHE A 93 -17.41 2.92 0.93
CA PHE A 93 -16.25 2.69 0.05
C PHE A 93 -15.47 3.97 -0.31
N LYS A 94 -15.40 4.92 0.64
CA LYS A 94 -14.73 6.22 0.46
C LYS A 94 -13.29 6.03 -0.02
N TYR A 95 -12.52 5.17 0.64
CA TYR A 95 -11.08 5.04 0.41
C TYR A 95 -10.74 4.20 -0.82
N GLU A 96 -11.59 3.25 -1.20
CA GLU A 96 -11.47 2.52 -2.46
C GLU A 96 -11.64 3.47 -3.65
N LYS A 97 -12.66 4.34 -3.62
CA LYS A 97 -12.89 5.35 -4.66
C LYS A 97 -11.71 6.32 -4.77
N GLN A 98 -11.16 6.77 -3.65
CA GLN A 98 -9.97 7.62 -3.63
C GLN A 98 -8.74 6.89 -4.20
N SER A 99 -8.53 5.63 -3.83
CA SER A 99 -7.43 4.80 -4.34
C SER A 99 -7.53 4.64 -5.86
N GLN A 100 -8.71 4.28 -6.38
CA GLN A 100 -8.96 4.15 -7.81
C GLN A 100 -8.75 5.47 -8.56
N SER A 101 -9.25 6.57 -7.99
CA SER A 101 -9.08 7.91 -8.57
C SER A 101 -7.60 8.29 -8.66
N LEU A 102 -6.83 8.10 -7.58
CA LEU A 102 -5.39 8.37 -7.55
C LEU A 102 -4.63 7.53 -8.59
N LEU A 103 -4.95 6.24 -8.70
CA LEU A 103 -4.28 5.34 -9.64
C LEU A 103 -4.58 5.71 -11.10
N ALA A 104 -5.80 6.17 -11.39
CA ALA A 104 -6.24 6.57 -12.73
C ALA A 104 -5.68 7.91 -13.23
N ILE A 105 -5.02 8.72 -12.37
CA ILE A 105 -4.38 9.96 -12.80
C ILE A 105 -3.26 9.62 -13.81
N PRO A 106 -3.28 10.19 -15.03
CA PRO A 106 -2.21 10.02 -16.00
C PRO A 106 -0.89 10.61 -15.47
N HIS A 107 0.22 9.97 -15.81
CA HIS A 107 1.57 10.54 -15.67
C HIS A 107 2.17 10.78 -17.04
#